data_AF-A0A4U7KUI8-F1
#
_entry.id   AF-A0A4U7KUI8-F1
#
_cell.length_a   1.000
_cell.length_b   1.000
_cell.length_c   1.000
_cell.angle_alpha   90.00
_cell.angle_beta   90.00
_cell.angle_gamma   90.00
#
_symmetry.space_group_name_H-M   'P 1'
#
loop_
_entity.id
_entity.type
_entity.pdbx_description
1 polymer ?
#
loop_
_entity_poly.entity_id
_entity_poly.type
_entity_poly.pdbx_seq_one_letter_code
_entity_poly.pdbx_strand_id
1 'polypeptide(L)'
;MMMRLPPITISALRRTTSASSLPGRISSRRWKSTLQVVAPSSSAAREVPTPLLFLSASKWTSSAPASEAFSEWIQHFSAQGYQSLLLDLDPDQPLSDIKDASELMQVFEKDAIDTLRQAGQTPPFPPIMISRGPASLIAQTYVASRPLTALQLIDPPINNTYLRKDHPDLLPGELAEFDFEITFPIRVVWSQAELQRQQQQSVPWYDVHRIEHEREEEADESLDRYTYVEEKQGAESTQEWLESEVGVLEEVVEELKAPGEAAQASAATPPTSSRTELGLPDWFTAGTYTLQPGSRKYPLTLDEKDLSEKFIRGSGPGGQAINKLSTNVQLTHLPTGTKVTCQETRSRDRNRELARRRMSLTLEKLVRGESGGSRIDRQIEKERKRKMNKKKKQKRKQREKQGEQLAEGEDSKTSS
;
A
#
# COMPACT_ATOMS: atom_id res chain seq x y z
N MET A 1 26.73 -68.23 -3.58
CA MET A 1 27.28 -66.86 -3.67
C MET A 1 26.22 -65.86 -3.25
N MET A 2 26.63 -64.82 -2.52
CA MET A 2 25.81 -63.86 -1.77
C MET A 2 26.46 -62.47 -1.85
N MET A 3 25.78 -61.34 -1.60
CA MET A 3 24.41 -61.13 -1.12
C MET A 3 23.75 -59.90 -1.78
N ARG A 4 22.53 -59.58 -1.33
CA ARG A 4 21.73 -58.36 -1.58
C ARG A 4 22.49 -57.03 -1.33
N LEU A 5 22.06 -55.95 -2.02
CA LEU A 5 22.17 -54.55 -1.55
C LEU A 5 21.33 -54.38 -0.25
N PRO A 6 21.66 -53.48 0.72
CA PRO A 6 21.47 -52.01 0.59
C PRO A 6 22.54 -51.17 1.37
N PRO A 7 22.20 -50.10 2.13
CA PRO A 7 22.27 -48.69 1.71
C PRO A 7 23.32 -47.87 2.51
N ILE A 8 23.57 -46.60 2.14
CA ILE A 8 24.30 -45.66 3.01
C ILE A 8 23.53 -44.33 3.20
N THR A 9 23.49 -43.92 4.46
CA THR A 9 22.68 -42.85 5.07
C THR A 9 23.26 -41.44 4.92
N ILE A 10 22.35 -40.47 4.95
CA ILE A 10 22.66 -39.05 5.17
C ILE A 10 23.33 -38.90 6.55
N SER A 11 24.54 -38.36 6.59
CA SER A 11 25.24 -37.99 7.84
C SER A 11 25.34 -36.48 7.96
N ALA A 12 24.75 -35.93 9.02
CA ALA A 12 24.79 -34.49 9.31
C ALA A 12 26.20 -34.05 9.70
N LEU A 13 26.82 -33.18 8.89
CA LEU A 13 28.19 -32.71 9.12
C LEU A 13 28.20 -31.37 9.86
N ARG A 14 27.99 -31.40 11.18
CA ARG A 14 28.44 -30.30 12.06
C ARG A 14 29.97 -30.24 11.99
N ARG A 15 30.53 -29.16 11.45
CA ARG A 15 31.96 -28.84 11.60
C ARG A 15 32.15 -27.81 12.71
N THR A 16 32.78 -28.24 13.79
CA THR A 16 33.40 -27.38 14.81
C THR A 16 34.91 -27.31 14.57
N THR A 17 35.59 -26.35 15.21
CA THR A 17 37.04 -26.11 15.20
C THR A 17 37.59 -25.54 13.87
N SER A 18 38.64 -24.70 13.85
CA SER A 18 39.40 -24.04 14.93
C SER A 18 39.92 -22.67 14.43
N ALA A 19 40.31 -21.79 15.36
CA ALA A 19 40.88 -20.49 15.03
C ALA A 19 42.34 -20.62 14.53
N SER A 20 42.68 -19.88 13.47
CA SER A 20 44.05 -19.44 13.20
C SER A 20 44.03 -17.95 12.86
N SER A 21 45.02 -17.22 13.36
CA SER A 21 45.03 -15.76 13.39
C SER A 21 45.77 -15.16 12.19
N LEU A 22 45.11 -14.27 11.45
CA LEU A 22 45.76 -13.29 10.57
C LEU A 22 45.21 -11.89 10.88
N PRO A 23 46.06 -10.85 10.98
CA PRO A 23 45.63 -9.51 11.34
C PRO A 23 45.07 -8.76 10.12
N GLY A 24 43.76 -8.90 9.91
CA GLY A 24 43.02 -8.18 8.86
C GLY A 24 41.60 -7.91 9.34
N ARG A 25 41.44 -7.02 10.32
CA ARG A 25 40.13 -6.74 10.98
C ARG A 25 39.23 -5.88 10.09
N ILE A 26 38.82 -6.42 8.95
CA ILE A 26 37.58 -6.02 8.29
C ILE A 26 36.49 -6.37 9.30
N SER A 27 35.90 -5.38 9.97
CA SER A 27 34.79 -5.64 10.87
C SER A 27 33.59 -6.06 10.01
N SER A 28 33.35 -7.36 9.93
CA SER A 28 32.08 -7.88 9.43
C SER A 28 30.98 -7.31 10.32
N ARG A 29 30.27 -6.30 9.81
CA ARG A 29 29.04 -5.81 10.45
C ARG A 29 28.12 -7.01 10.51
N ARG A 30 27.84 -7.47 11.72
CA ARG A 30 26.78 -8.44 11.96
C ARG A 30 25.52 -7.63 12.22
N TRP A 31 24.82 -7.33 11.14
CA TRP A 31 23.48 -6.77 11.19
C TRP A 31 22.62 -7.64 12.12
N LYS A 32 21.95 -7.03 13.10
CA LYS A 32 21.06 -7.79 13.99
C LYS A 32 19.68 -8.03 13.37
N SER A 33 19.21 -7.10 12.54
CA SER A 33 17.98 -7.23 11.75
C SER A 33 17.97 -8.51 10.93
N THR A 34 16.81 -9.16 10.85
CA THR A 34 16.67 -10.45 10.19
C THR A 34 15.63 -10.41 9.08
N LEU A 35 15.94 -11.11 7.98
CA LEU A 35 14.99 -11.42 6.93
C LEU A 35 14.91 -12.94 6.77
N GLN A 36 13.72 -13.50 6.94
CA GLN A 36 13.43 -14.90 6.64
C GLN A 36 12.53 -14.97 5.40
N VAL A 37 12.77 -15.96 4.54
CA VAL A 37 11.94 -16.20 3.35
C VAL A 37 11.20 -17.52 3.53
N VAL A 38 9.88 -17.46 3.49
CA VAL A 38 9.00 -18.63 3.51
C VAL A 38 8.46 -18.81 2.09
N ALA A 39 8.83 -19.92 1.47
CA ALA A 39 8.34 -20.31 0.15
C ALA A 39 6.83 -20.65 0.19
N PRO A 40 6.12 -20.57 -0.96
CA PRO A 40 4.80 -21.17 -1.08
C PRO A 40 4.85 -22.68 -0.84
N SER A 41 3.74 -23.26 -0.40
CA SER A 41 3.63 -24.71 -0.23
C SER A 41 3.75 -25.41 -1.59
N SER A 42 4.49 -26.52 -1.65
CA SER A 42 4.54 -27.38 -2.85
C SER A 42 3.19 -28.04 -3.18
N SER A 43 2.20 -27.93 -2.29
CA SER A 43 0.82 -28.36 -2.51
C SER A 43 -0.13 -27.23 -2.92
N ALA A 44 0.36 -26.00 -3.09
CA ALA A 44 -0.47 -24.87 -3.51
C ALA A 44 -0.95 -25.06 -4.96
N ALA A 45 -2.19 -24.64 -5.25
CA ALA A 45 -2.79 -24.82 -6.58
C ALA A 45 -2.20 -23.90 -7.67
N ARG A 46 -1.44 -22.87 -7.26
CA ARG A 46 -0.77 -21.86 -8.10
C ARG A 46 0.37 -21.23 -7.28
N GLU A 47 1.24 -20.48 -7.95
CA GLU A 47 2.19 -19.57 -7.30
C GLU A 47 1.79 -18.12 -7.58
N VAL A 48 1.91 -17.25 -6.59
CA VAL A 48 1.60 -15.81 -6.70
C VAL A 48 2.91 -15.03 -6.85
N PRO A 49 3.09 -14.22 -7.91
CA PRO A 49 4.38 -13.58 -8.21
C PRO A 49 4.73 -12.41 -7.28
N THR A 50 3.74 -11.81 -6.62
CA THR A 50 3.94 -10.68 -5.70
C THR A 50 4.12 -11.20 -4.26
N PRO A 51 5.30 -11.06 -3.64
CA PRO A 51 5.52 -11.54 -2.28
C PRO A 51 4.86 -10.63 -1.24
N LEU A 52 4.47 -11.23 -0.12
CA LEU A 52 3.95 -10.54 1.06
C LEU A 52 5.10 -10.22 2.02
N LEU A 53 5.30 -8.95 2.36
CA LEU A 53 6.31 -8.48 3.30
C LEU A 53 5.68 -8.23 4.67
N PHE A 54 5.90 -9.15 5.60
CA PHE A 54 5.50 -9.02 7.01
C PHE A 54 6.59 -8.25 7.77
N LEU A 55 6.25 -7.06 8.27
CA LEU A 55 7.17 -6.16 8.96
C LEU A 55 6.90 -6.13 10.47
N SER A 56 7.94 -6.45 11.25
CA SER A 56 7.99 -6.27 12.71
C SER A 56 9.30 -5.61 13.14
N ALA A 57 9.39 -5.23 14.41
CA ALA A 57 10.57 -4.67 15.05
C ALA A 57 10.63 -5.13 16.52
N SER A 58 10.66 -6.46 16.73
CA SER A 58 10.41 -7.14 18.01
C SER A 58 11.15 -6.56 19.21
N LYS A 59 12.40 -6.12 19.02
CA LYS A 59 13.26 -5.56 20.06
C LYS A 59 12.87 -4.15 20.50
N TRP A 60 12.31 -3.36 19.60
CA TRP A 60 11.84 -2.01 19.89
C TRP A 60 10.44 -2.05 20.50
N THR A 61 9.52 -2.78 19.87
CA THR A 61 8.11 -2.88 20.29
C THR A 61 7.88 -3.79 21.49
N SER A 62 8.89 -4.54 21.94
CA SER A 62 8.77 -5.64 22.91
C SER A 62 7.70 -6.69 22.53
N SER A 63 7.46 -6.86 21.22
CA SER A 63 6.49 -7.81 20.68
C SER A 63 7.16 -9.07 20.13
N ALA A 64 6.36 -10.06 19.73
CA ALA A 64 6.86 -11.23 19.00
C ALA A 64 7.49 -10.82 17.65
N PRO A 65 8.51 -11.56 17.17
CA PRO A 65 9.07 -11.39 15.82
C PRO A 65 8.07 -11.80 14.74
N ALA A 66 8.27 -11.32 13.51
CA ALA A 66 7.32 -11.52 12.40
C ALA A 66 6.94 -13.01 12.16
N SER A 67 7.87 -13.95 12.35
CA SER A 67 7.62 -15.40 12.19
C SER A 67 6.64 -15.99 13.21
N GLU A 68 6.52 -15.40 14.39
CA GLU A 68 5.61 -15.84 15.45
C GLU A 68 4.32 -15.02 15.41
N ALA A 69 4.45 -13.68 15.35
CA ALA A 69 3.33 -12.74 15.33
C ALA A 69 2.35 -12.95 14.16
N PHE A 70 2.85 -13.43 13.01
CA PHE A 70 2.04 -13.71 11.82
C PHE A 70 1.97 -15.21 11.48
N SER A 71 2.27 -16.10 12.43
CA SER A 71 2.39 -17.56 12.18
C SER A 71 1.18 -18.18 11.47
N GLU A 72 -0.05 -17.91 11.91
CA GLU A 72 -1.28 -18.37 11.22
C GLU A 72 -1.45 -17.76 9.83
N TRP A 73 -1.10 -16.48 9.67
CA TRP A 73 -1.18 -15.78 8.39
C TRP A 73 -0.20 -16.37 7.37
N ILE A 74 1.04 -16.64 7.80
CA ILE A 74 2.08 -17.27 6.99
C ILE A 74 1.65 -18.66 6.53
N GLN A 75 1.06 -19.46 7.43
CA GLN A 75 0.52 -20.79 7.08
C GLN A 75 -0.59 -20.70 6.04
N HIS A 76 -1.55 -19.78 6.24
CA HIS A 76 -2.64 -19.52 5.30
C HIS A 76 -2.11 -19.11 3.92
N PHE A 77 -1.27 -18.07 3.86
CA PHE A 77 -0.76 -17.52 2.60
C PHE A 77 0.18 -18.49 1.85
N SER A 78 1.02 -19.25 2.57
CA SER A 78 1.87 -20.28 1.95
C SER A 78 1.02 -21.39 1.30
N ALA A 79 -0.09 -21.81 1.94
CA ALA A 79 -1.02 -22.78 1.35
C ALA A 79 -1.75 -22.25 0.09
N GLN A 80 -1.92 -20.93 -0.02
CA GLN A 80 -2.57 -20.26 -1.15
C GLN A 80 -1.59 -19.86 -2.27
N GLY A 81 -0.30 -20.19 -2.15
CA GLY A 81 0.71 -19.96 -3.19
C GLY A 81 1.51 -18.67 -3.07
N TYR A 82 1.39 -17.94 -1.96
CA TYR A 82 2.16 -16.69 -1.75
C TYR A 82 3.51 -16.99 -1.12
N GLN A 83 4.57 -16.35 -1.64
CA GLN A 83 5.85 -16.23 -0.94
C GLN A 83 5.73 -15.16 0.16
N SER A 84 6.23 -15.47 1.37
CA SER A 84 6.26 -14.52 2.49
C SER A 84 7.69 -14.13 2.85
N LEU A 85 7.94 -12.82 2.94
CA LEU A 85 9.18 -12.20 3.41
C LEU A 85 8.93 -11.71 4.84
N LEU A 86 9.67 -12.22 5.81
CA LEU A 86 9.49 -11.89 7.23
C LEU A 86 10.66 -11.02 7.67
N LEU A 87 10.41 -9.72 7.82
CA LEU A 87 11.40 -8.71 8.16
C LEU A 87 11.20 -8.28 9.62
N ASP A 88 12.17 -8.60 10.47
CA ASP A 88 12.21 -8.17 11.88
C ASP A 88 13.42 -7.25 12.09
N LEU A 89 13.15 -5.98 12.38
CA LEU A 89 14.16 -4.92 12.46
C LEU A 89 14.72 -4.77 13.88
N ASP A 90 16.05 -4.77 13.97
CA ASP A 90 16.85 -4.42 15.15
C ASP A 90 18.10 -3.66 14.65
N PRO A 91 17.99 -2.34 14.40
CA PRO A 91 19.09 -1.55 13.84
C PRO A 91 20.40 -1.69 14.65
N ASP A 92 21.53 -1.69 13.94
CA ASP A 92 22.85 -1.87 14.56
C ASP A 92 23.22 -0.75 15.56
N GLN A 93 22.61 0.43 15.44
CA GLN A 93 22.82 1.55 16.35
C GLN A 93 21.94 1.46 17.62
N PRO A 94 22.45 1.83 18.80
CA PRO A 94 21.67 1.86 20.03
C PRO A 94 20.53 2.89 19.92
N LEU A 95 19.28 2.43 20.05
CA LEU A 95 18.11 3.29 19.94
C LEU A 95 18.03 4.35 21.06
N SER A 96 18.68 4.09 22.20
CA SER A 96 18.80 5.00 23.35
C SER A 96 19.50 6.32 23.04
N ASP A 97 20.34 6.34 22.00
CA ASP A 97 21.18 7.50 21.68
C ASP A 97 20.42 8.50 20.79
N ILE A 98 19.30 8.06 20.20
CA ILE A 98 18.44 8.81 19.30
C ILE A 98 17.45 9.63 20.14
N LYS A 99 17.45 10.96 19.96
CA LYS A 99 16.62 11.89 20.74
C LYS A 99 15.45 12.48 19.97
N ASP A 100 15.38 12.22 18.67
CA ASP A 100 14.31 12.69 17.79
C ASP A 100 13.53 11.49 17.23
N ALA A 101 12.20 11.56 17.29
CA ALA A 101 11.36 10.45 16.86
C ALA A 101 11.35 10.29 15.32
N SER A 102 11.59 11.37 14.56
CA SER A 102 11.71 11.31 13.10
C SER A 102 13.04 10.69 12.68
N GLU A 103 14.14 11.01 13.39
CA GLU A 103 15.43 10.34 13.24
C GLU A 103 15.32 8.84 13.53
N LEU A 104 14.62 8.45 14.62
CA LEU A 104 14.36 7.05 14.95
C LEU A 104 13.66 6.32 13.80
N MET A 105 12.60 6.92 13.23
CA MET A 105 11.88 6.34 12.10
C MET A 105 12.75 6.24 10.84
N GLN A 106 13.57 7.24 10.53
CA GLN A 106 14.53 7.20 9.41
C GLN A 106 15.59 6.10 9.57
N VAL A 107 16.01 5.80 10.80
CA VAL A 107 16.94 4.71 11.10
C VAL A 107 16.31 3.36 10.81
N PHE A 108 15.06 3.12 11.24
CA PHE A 108 14.33 1.90 10.87
C PHE A 108 14.06 1.82 9.37
N GLU A 109 13.71 2.92 8.71
CA GLU A 109 13.52 2.95 7.25
C GLU A 109 14.80 2.50 6.54
N LYS A 110 15.93 3.13 6.87
CA LYS A 110 17.26 2.82 6.34
C LYS A 110 17.62 1.35 6.50
N ASP A 111 17.43 0.83 7.71
CA ASP A 111 17.79 -0.53 8.07
C ASP A 111 16.92 -1.57 7.34
N ALA A 112 15.61 -1.30 7.16
CA ALA A 112 14.72 -2.13 6.35
C ALA A 112 15.19 -2.22 4.89
N ILE A 113 15.57 -1.08 4.29
CA ILE A 113 16.06 -1.01 2.91
C ILE A 113 17.37 -1.77 2.76
N ASP A 114 18.32 -1.52 3.66
CA ASP A 114 19.64 -2.13 3.61
C ASP A 114 19.54 -3.66 3.82
N THR A 115 18.64 -4.13 4.68
CA THR A 115 18.33 -5.56 4.89
C THR A 115 17.72 -6.20 3.63
N LEU A 116 16.68 -5.60 3.05
CA LEU A 116 16.04 -6.11 1.83
C LEU A 116 17.00 -6.13 0.62
N ARG A 117 17.84 -5.10 0.46
CA ARG A 117 18.83 -5.03 -0.61
C ARG A 117 19.90 -6.11 -0.48
N GLN A 118 20.41 -6.34 0.74
CA GLN A 118 21.47 -7.32 0.99
C GLN A 118 21.04 -8.77 0.71
N ALA A 119 19.77 -9.10 0.97
CA ALA A 119 19.24 -10.44 0.70
C ALA A 119 19.13 -10.78 -0.80
N GLY A 120 19.36 -9.83 -1.70
CA GLY A 120 19.03 -9.97 -3.13
C GLY A 120 17.53 -10.07 -3.39
N GLN A 121 16.69 -9.84 -2.36
CA GLN A 121 15.24 -9.92 -2.37
C GLN A 121 14.61 -8.54 -2.60
N THR A 122 15.20 -7.69 -3.45
CA THR A 122 14.43 -6.60 -4.05
C THR A 122 13.42 -7.24 -5.00
N PRO A 123 12.12 -7.26 -4.67
CA PRO A 123 11.12 -7.86 -5.55
C PRO A 123 11.09 -7.08 -6.88
N PRO A 124 10.82 -7.74 -8.02
CA PRO A 124 10.77 -7.08 -9.33
C PRO A 124 9.66 -6.02 -9.43
N PHE A 125 8.66 -6.11 -8.54
CA PHE A 125 7.56 -5.17 -8.37
C PHE A 125 7.49 -4.72 -6.90
N PRO A 126 6.94 -3.54 -6.59
CA PRO A 126 6.73 -3.11 -5.21
C PRO A 126 6.02 -4.18 -4.35
N PRO A 127 6.49 -4.49 -3.13
CA PRO A 127 5.86 -5.53 -2.32
C PRO A 127 4.48 -5.11 -1.83
N ILE A 128 3.70 -6.08 -1.38
CA ILE A 128 2.55 -5.86 -0.50
C ILE A 128 3.08 -5.93 0.93
N MET A 129 2.92 -4.88 1.73
CA MET A 129 3.40 -4.88 3.13
C MET A 129 2.25 -5.11 4.11
N ILE A 130 2.50 -5.94 5.12
CA ILE A 130 1.62 -6.15 6.28
C ILE A 130 2.43 -5.83 7.53
N SER A 131 1.94 -4.94 8.39
CA SER A 131 2.56 -4.66 9.69
C SER A 131 1.51 -4.60 10.80
N ARG A 132 1.95 -4.71 12.06
CA ARG A 132 1.09 -4.79 13.23
C ARG A 132 1.57 -3.89 14.37
N GLY A 133 0.65 -3.30 15.12
CA GLY A 133 0.99 -2.54 16.32
C GLY A 133 1.90 -1.34 16.00
N PRO A 134 2.78 -0.92 16.93
CA PRO A 134 3.68 0.21 16.73
C PRO A 134 4.65 0.09 15.54
N ALA A 135 4.94 -1.12 15.05
CA ALA A 135 5.73 -1.32 13.82
C ALA A 135 5.05 -0.71 12.57
N SER A 136 3.75 -0.45 12.63
CA SER A 136 2.99 0.31 11.61
C SER A 136 3.59 1.69 11.32
N LEU A 137 4.24 2.35 12.29
CA LEU A 137 4.90 3.64 12.06
C LEU A 137 6.11 3.49 11.12
N ILE A 138 6.84 2.38 11.22
CA ILE A 138 7.94 2.07 10.32
C ILE A 138 7.39 1.79 8.91
N ALA A 139 6.28 1.07 8.80
CA ALA A 139 5.60 0.82 7.53
C ALA A 139 5.16 2.13 6.84
N GLN A 140 4.59 3.07 7.60
CA GLN A 140 4.18 4.39 7.11
C GLN A 140 5.39 5.24 6.68
N THR A 141 6.50 5.20 7.44
CA THR A 141 7.76 5.86 7.08
C THR A 141 8.33 5.30 5.78
N TYR A 142 8.38 3.97 5.65
CA TYR A 142 8.87 3.29 4.45
C TYR A 142 8.07 3.68 3.20
N VAL A 143 6.75 3.76 3.33
CA VAL A 143 5.83 4.17 2.27
C VAL A 143 6.07 5.60 1.78
N ALA A 144 6.40 6.53 2.68
CA ALA A 144 6.67 7.93 2.31
C ALA A 144 7.86 8.06 1.33
N SER A 145 8.82 7.14 1.42
CA SER A 145 10.02 7.09 0.57
C SER A 145 9.92 6.11 -0.60
N ARG A 146 9.07 5.08 -0.53
CA ARG A 146 8.91 4.03 -1.56
C ARG A 146 7.45 3.62 -1.76
N PRO A 147 6.92 3.64 -2.99
CA PRO A 147 5.59 3.10 -3.25
C PRO A 147 5.55 1.59 -2.94
N LEU A 148 4.41 1.13 -2.47
CA LEU A 148 4.06 -0.28 -2.31
C LEU A 148 2.97 -0.65 -3.32
N THR A 149 2.78 -1.94 -3.58
CA THR A 149 1.61 -2.42 -4.33
C THR A 149 0.36 -2.32 -3.47
N ALA A 150 0.47 -2.67 -2.18
CA ALA A 150 -0.56 -2.42 -1.17
C ALA A 150 0.05 -2.38 0.25
N LEU A 151 -0.65 -1.75 1.19
CA LEU A 151 -0.31 -1.74 2.62
C LEU A 151 -1.49 -2.22 3.46
N GLN A 152 -1.25 -3.16 4.37
CA GLN A 152 -2.19 -3.48 5.44
C GLN A 152 -1.57 -3.20 6.81
N LEU A 153 -2.32 -2.48 7.64
CA LEU A 153 -1.98 -2.18 9.04
C LEU A 153 -2.97 -2.93 9.94
N ILE A 154 -2.45 -3.73 10.85
CA ILE A 154 -3.24 -4.49 11.84
C ILE A 154 -3.02 -3.86 13.21
N ASP A 155 -4.08 -3.44 13.88
CA ASP A 155 -4.02 -2.75 15.18
C ASP A 155 -2.95 -1.63 15.21
N PRO A 156 -2.91 -0.71 14.23
CA PRO A 156 -1.96 0.40 14.27
C PRO A 156 -2.25 1.29 15.49
N PRO A 157 -1.26 2.04 16.00
CA PRO A 157 -1.51 2.99 17.07
C PRO A 157 -2.59 3.99 16.66
N ILE A 158 -3.57 4.22 17.53
CA ILE A 158 -4.70 5.16 17.37
C ILE A 158 -4.20 6.49 16.75
N ASN A 159 -3.18 7.08 17.37
CA ASN A 159 -2.33 8.14 16.84
C ASN A 159 -1.03 8.21 17.66
N ASN A 160 -0.06 9.04 17.28
CA ASN A 160 1.24 9.16 17.97
C ASN A 160 1.12 9.75 19.38
N THR A 161 0.03 10.43 19.71
CA THR A 161 -0.21 10.96 21.06
C THR A 161 -0.69 9.86 22.01
N TYR A 162 -1.62 9.01 21.58
CA TYR A 162 -2.01 7.81 22.32
C TYR A 162 -0.84 6.84 22.49
N LEU A 163 -0.04 6.62 21.43
CA LEU A 163 1.13 5.73 21.52
C LEU A 163 2.11 6.17 22.62
N ARG A 164 2.43 7.46 22.71
CA ARG A 164 3.33 7.99 23.75
C ARG A 164 2.73 7.94 25.16
N LYS A 165 1.41 8.00 25.28
CA LYS A 165 0.70 7.87 26.56
C LYS A 165 0.73 6.42 27.08
N ASP A 166 0.51 5.46 26.19
CA ASP A 166 0.49 4.03 26.54
C ASP A 166 1.90 3.42 26.64
N HIS A 167 2.83 3.90 25.81
CA HIS A 167 4.20 3.39 25.67
C HIS A 167 5.21 4.55 25.55
N PRO A 168 5.52 5.25 26.65
CA PRO A 168 6.38 6.44 26.63
C PRO A 168 7.81 6.16 26.15
N ASP A 169 8.30 4.92 26.33
CA ASP A 169 9.67 4.53 25.98
C ASP A 169 9.87 4.27 24.46
N LEU A 170 8.80 4.20 23.66
CA LEU A 170 8.91 3.87 22.23
C LEU A 170 9.35 5.04 21.34
N LEU A 171 8.97 6.28 21.69
CA LEU A 171 9.27 7.47 20.89
C LEU A 171 10.00 8.53 21.74
N PRO A 172 11.25 8.92 21.41
CA PRO A 172 12.06 9.84 22.22
C PRO A 172 11.61 11.32 22.15
N GLY A 173 10.46 11.62 21.53
CA GLY A 173 9.98 12.98 21.34
C GLY A 173 8.61 13.04 20.66
N GLU A 174 8.26 14.20 20.09
CA GLU A 174 7.08 14.32 19.23
C GLU A 174 7.35 13.74 17.85
N LEU A 175 6.40 12.94 17.34
CA LEU A 175 6.37 12.47 15.97
C LEU A 175 5.13 13.05 15.30
N ALA A 176 5.31 13.71 14.15
CA ALA A 176 4.18 14.19 13.35
C ALA A 176 3.35 13.01 12.83
N GLU A 177 2.03 13.14 12.80
CA GLU A 177 1.17 12.16 12.14
C GLU A 177 1.54 12.05 10.65
N PHE A 178 1.51 10.84 10.11
CA PHE A 178 1.90 10.60 8.73
C PHE A 178 0.89 11.20 7.76
N ASP A 179 1.34 12.21 7.01
CA ASP A 179 0.56 12.84 5.95
C ASP A 179 0.93 12.29 4.58
N PHE A 180 0.20 11.26 4.12
CA PHE A 180 0.39 10.68 2.80
C PHE A 180 -0.83 10.88 1.90
N GLU A 181 -0.60 11.42 0.70
CA GLU A 181 -1.56 11.29 -0.39
C GLU A 181 -1.62 9.81 -0.81
N ILE A 182 -2.71 9.12 -0.49
CA ILE A 182 -2.90 7.70 -0.84
C ILE A 182 -2.76 7.52 -2.37
N THR A 183 -1.77 6.76 -2.83
CA THR A 183 -1.56 6.46 -4.27
C THR A 183 -1.79 5.00 -4.65
N PHE A 184 -1.95 4.11 -3.66
CA PHE A 184 -2.14 2.67 -3.82
C PHE A 184 -3.13 2.14 -2.76
N PRO A 185 -3.65 0.90 -2.87
CA PRO A 185 -4.58 0.33 -1.88
C PRO A 185 -3.96 0.22 -0.47
N ILE A 186 -4.65 0.82 0.51
CA ILE A 186 -4.29 0.73 1.93
C ILE A 186 -5.47 0.12 2.70
N ARG A 187 -5.21 -0.67 3.73
CA ARG A 187 -6.24 -1.23 4.60
C ARG A 187 -5.82 -1.15 6.07
N VAL A 188 -6.65 -0.56 6.90
CA VAL A 188 -6.55 -0.65 8.36
C VAL A 188 -7.49 -1.76 8.82
N VAL A 189 -7.02 -2.61 9.73
CA VAL A 189 -7.77 -3.75 10.27
C VAL A 189 -7.58 -3.81 11.77
N TRP A 190 -8.67 -4.04 12.51
CA TRP A 190 -8.65 -4.14 13.97
C TRP A 190 -9.00 -5.54 14.45
N SER A 191 -8.22 -6.07 15.38
CA SER A 191 -8.58 -7.28 16.12
C SER A 191 -9.66 -6.97 17.15
N GLN A 192 -10.48 -7.97 17.47
CA GLN A 192 -11.53 -7.81 18.49
C GLN A 192 -10.96 -7.47 19.88
N ALA A 193 -9.71 -7.85 20.16
CA ALA A 193 -9.02 -7.51 21.41
C ALA A 193 -8.71 -6.01 21.50
N GLU A 194 -8.18 -5.41 20.43
CA GLU A 194 -7.86 -3.97 20.42
C GLU A 194 -9.13 -3.11 20.44
N LEU A 195 -10.20 -3.53 19.76
CA LEU A 195 -11.50 -2.85 19.83
C LEU A 195 -12.09 -2.84 21.25
N GLN A 196 -11.96 -3.96 21.99
CA GLN A 196 -12.36 -4.01 23.40
C GLN A 196 -11.51 -3.08 24.26
N ARG A 197 -10.20 -3.01 24.02
CA ARG A 197 -9.28 -2.08 24.70
C ARG A 197 -9.65 -0.62 24.44
N GLN A 198 -9.91 -0.24 23.19
CA GLN A 198 -10.37 1.11 22.81
C GLN A 198 -11.69 1.47 23.51
N GLN A 199 -12.65 0.53 23.54
CA GLN A 199 -13.92 0.72 24.23
C GLN A 199 -13.75 0.92 25.74
N GLN A 200 -12.89 0.14 26.39
CA GLN A 200 -12.57 0.29 27.82
C GLN A 200 -11.88 1.64 28.12
N GLN A 201 -10.98 2.08 27.24
CA GLN A 201 -10.32 3.38 27.34
C GLN A 201 -11.22 4.58 26.95
N SER A 202 -12.46 4.33 26.50
CA SER A 202 -13.39 5.36 26.01
C SER A 202 -12.80 6.23 24.90
N VAL A 203 -12.01 5.63 24.00
CA VAL A 203 -11.37 6.33 22.87
C VAL A 203 -12.46 6.98 22.00
N PRO A 204 -12.45 8.31 21.82
CA PRO A 204 -13.39 8.97 20.93
C PRO A 204 -13.21 8.47 19.50
N TRP A 205 -14.32 8.29 18.77
CA TRP A 205 -14.25 7.75 17.42
C TRP A 205 -13.37 8.61 16.50
N TYR A 206 -13.36 9.94 16.67
CA TYR A 206 -12.59 10.93 15.92
C TYR A 206 -11.08 10.97 16.24
N ASP A 207 -10.62 10.26 17.28
CA ASP A 207 -9.20 10.17 17.62
C ASP A 207 -8.53 8.94 16.96
N VAL A 208 -9.32 8.07 16.33
CA VAL A 208 -8.86 6.83 15.68
C VAL A 208 -8.04 7.15 14.42
N HIS A 209 -7.34 6.14 13.91
CA HIS A 209 -6.30 6.29 12.88
C HIS A 209 -6.74 7.19 11.72
N ARG A 210 -5.98 8.24 11.41
CA ARG A 210 -6.33 9.31 10.44
C ARG A 210 -6.82 8.78 9.08
N ILE A 211 -6.29 7.65 8.63
CA ILE A 211 -6.69 6.97 7.38
C ILE A 211 -8.18 6.59 7.39
N GLU A 212 -8.74 6.24 8.55
CA GLU A 212 -10.16 5.95 8.70
C GLU A 212 -10.99 7.24 8.56
N HIS A 213 -10.57 8.35 9.18
CA HIS A 213 -11.28 9.63 9.09
C HIS A 213 -11.38 10.19 7.69
N GLU A 214 -10.27 10.23 6.95
CA GLU A 214 -10.27 10.67 5.56
C GLU A 214 -11.26 9.86 4.71
N ARG A 215 -11.38 8.56 4.99
CA ARG A 215 -12.30 7.68 4.27
C ARG A 215 -13.75 7.83 4.71
N GLU A 216 -14.02 8.06 6.00
CA GLU A 216 -15.39 8.30 6.51
C GLU A 216 -15.93 9.64 5.98
N GLU A 217 -15.10 10.69 5.95
CA GLU A 217 -15.47 11.98 5.32
C GLU A 217 -15.68 11.85 3.80
N GLU A 218 -14.84 11.08 3.08
CA GLU A 218 -15.05 10.80 1.65
C GLU A 218 -16.32 9.95 1.37
N ALA A 219 -16.77 9.13 2.33
CA ALA A 219 -17.86 8.18 2.15
C ALA A 219 -19.27 8.72 2.48
N ASP A 220 -19.38 9.78 3.29
CA ASP A 220 -20.65 10.29 3.87
C ASP A 220 -21.45 9.19 4.63
N GLU A 221 -20.75 8.16 5.09
CA GLU A 221 -21.25 6.99 5.80
C GLU A 221 -20.19 6.56 6.84
N SER A 222 -20.62 6.09 8.02
CA SER A 222 -19.71 5.43 8.96
C SER A 222 -19.15 4.16 8.31
N LEU A 223 -17.84 4.07 8.14
CA LEU A 223 -17.26 2.93 7.44
C LEU A 223 -17.37 1.67 8.30
N ASP A 224 -17.78 0.56 7.67
CA ASP A 224 -17.64 -0.76 8.25
C ASP A 224 -16.12 -1.02 8.46
N ARG A 225 -15.59 -0.70 9.66
CA ARG A 225 -14.21 -1.01 10.05
C ARG A 225 -13.92 -2.47 9.70
N TYR A 226 -12.76 -2.74 9.10
CA TYR A 226 -12.37 -4.12 8.86
C TYR A 226 -11.96 -4.74 10.19
N THR A 227 -12.72 -5.73 10.64
CA THR A 227 -12.48 -6.40 11.92
C THR A 227 -12.39 -7.91 11.77
N TYR A 228 -11.66 -8.55 12.66
CA TYR A 228 -11.64 -10.01 12.78
C TYR A 228 -11.56 -10.45 14.25
N VAL A 229 -12.05 -11.66 14.53
CA VAL A 229 -12.01 -12.26 15.86
C VAL A 229 -10.84 -13.24 15.98
N GLU A 230 -10.60 -14.04 14.94
CA GLU A 230 -9.53 -15.06 14.89
C GLU A 230 -8.52 -14.72 13.79
N GLU A 231 -7.24 -14.98 14.02
CA GLU A 231 -6.15 -14.63 13.09
C GLU A 231 -6.33 -15.25 11.70
N LYS A 232 -6.72 -16.53 11.64
CA LYS A 232 -7.16 -17.20 10.41
C LYS A 232 -8.24 -16.44 9.64
N GLN A 233 -9.27 -15.93 10.32
CA GLN A 233 -10.34 -15.13 9.69
C GLN A 233 -9.78 -13.82 9.11
N GLY A 234 -8.83 -13.19 9.82
CA GLY A 234 -8.09 -12.02 9.34
C GLY A 234 -7.29 -12.32 8.06
N ALA A 235 -6.59 -13.45 8.01
CA ALA A 235 -5.83 -13.90 6.85
C ALA A 235 -6.74 -14.22 5.64
N GLU A 236 -7.84 -14.96 5.84
CA GLU A 236 -8.85 -15.23 4.80
C GLU A 236 -9.46 -13.94 4.24
N SER A 237 -9.86 -13.01 5.12
CA SER A 237 -10.38 -11.70 4.71
C SER A 237 -9.35 -10.82 4.01
N THR A 238 -8.06 -11.02 4.30
CA THR A 238 -6.96 -10.32 3.63
C THR A 238 -6.71 -10.89 2.24
N GLN A 239 -6.78 -12.21 2.07
CA GLN A 239 -6.76 -12.83 0.74
C GLN A 239 -7.92 -12.33 -0.13
N GLU A 240 -9.18 -12.33 0.37
CA GLU A 240 -10.33 -11.81 -0.39
C GLU A 240 -10.07 -10.37 -0.91
N TRP A 241 -9.41 -9.54 -0.11
CA TRP A 241 -9.09 -8.16 -0.46
C TRP A 241 -7.96 -8.07 -1.51
N LEU A 242 -6.88 -8.84 -1.36
CA LEU A 242 -5.79 -8.87 -2.34
C LEU A 242 -6.27 -9.34 -3.73
N GLU A 243 -7.16 -10.33 -3.76
CA GLU A 243 -7.69 -10.88 -5.01
C GLU A 243 -8.75 -9.97 -5.67
N SER A 244 -9.43 -9.10 -4.92
CA SER A 244 -10.55 -8.27 -5.44
C SER A 244 -10.26 -6.79 -5.62
N GLU A 245 -9.38 -6.19 -4.81
CA GLU A 245 -9.05 -4.75 -4.88
C GLU A 245 -7.61 -4.47 -5.34
N VAL A 246 -6.67 -5.39 -5.04
CA VAL A 246 -5.25 -5.22 -5.40
C VAL A 246 -4.93 -5.86 -6.77
N GLY A 247 -5.83 -6.67 -7.33
CA GLY A 247 -5.71 -7.21 -8.70
C GLY A 247 -4.58 -8.22 -8.87
N VAL A 248 -4.29 -9.01 -7.83
CA VAL A 248 -3.11 -9.92 -7.78
C VAL A 248 -3.23 -11.13 -8.75
N LEU A 249 -4.33 -11.25 -9.50
CA LEU A 249 -4.61 -12.37 -10.40
C LEU A 249 -5.11 -11.89 -11.76
N GLU A 250 -4.48 -12.44 -12.80
CA GLU A 250 -4.86 -12.53 -14.23
C GLU A 250 -4.25 -11.54 -15.25
N GLU A 251 -4.14 -10.22 -15.03
CA GLU A 251 -3.78 -9.29 -16.14
C GLU A 251 -2.30 -9.27 -16.61
N VAL A 252 -1.33 -9.76 -15.82
CA VAL A 252 0.12 -9.59 -16.14
C VAL A 252 0.73 -10.77 -16.94
N VAL A 253 0.02 -11.89 -17.09
CA VAL A 253 0.60 -13.13 -17.66
C VAL A 253 0.56 -13.16 -19.20
N GLU A 254 -0.32 -12.40 -19.86
CA GLU A 254 -0.40 -12.39 -21.34
C GLU A 254 0.69 -11.57 -22.03
N GLU A 255 1.20 -10.48 -21.42
CA GLU A 255 2.18 -9.59 -22.09
C GLU A 255 3.60 -10.17 -22.23
N LEU A 256 3.93 -11.28 -21.57
CA LEU A 256 5.31 -11.80 -21.49
C LEU A 256 5.57 -13.10 -22.26
N LYS A 257 4.65 -13.54 -23.14
CA LYS A 257 4.84 -14.77 -23.94
C LYS A 257 5.27 -14.53 -25.40
N ALA A 258 6.52 -14.08 -25.48
CA ALA A 258 7.50 -14.28 -26.56
C ALA A 258 7.55 -13.28 -27.75
N PRO A 259 8.75 -13.08 -28.36
CA PRO A 259 9.01 -11.92 -29.20
C PRO A 259 9.48 -12.24 -30.65
N GLY A 260 9.41 -11.22 -31.51
CA GLY A 260 10.27 -11.08 -32.69
C GLY A 260 9.63 -11.37 -34.04
N GLU A 261 9.44 -10.32 -34.86
CA GLU A 261 10.20 -10.10 -36.10
C GLU A 261 9.97 -8.68 -36.62
N ALA A 262 10.90 -8.16 -37.42
CA ALA A 262 10.92 -6.76 -37.83
C ALA A 262 10.47 -6.53 -39.27
N ALA A 263 9.82 -5.37 -39.48
CA ALA A 263 9.66 -4.66 -40.75
C ALA A 263 8.90 -5.34 -41.90
N GLN A 264 7.75 -4.76 -42.27
CA GLN A 264 7.67 -3.95 -43.50
C GLN A 264 6.42 -3.06 -43.51
N ALA A 265 6.51 -1.92 -44.19
CA ALA A 265 5.42 -0.97 -44.33
C ALA A 265 4.59 -1.24 -45.59
N SER A 266 3.28 -1.03 -45.52
CA SER A 266 2.53 -0.48 -46.65
C SER A 266 1.21 0.16 -46.19
N ALA A 267 0.78 1.20 -46.90
CA ALA A 267 -0.42 1.96 -46.56
C ALA A 267 -1.68 1.40 -47.24
N ALA A 268 -2.79 1.33 -46.52
CA ALA A 268 -4.13 1.30 -47.09
C ALA A 268 -5.17 1.87 -46.10
N THR A 269 -6.09 2.67 -46.62
CA THR A 269 -7.13 3.42 -45.91
C THR A 269 -8.10 2.52 -45.12
N PRO A 270 -8.57 2.90 -43.91
CA PRO A 270 -9.57 2.13 -43.18
C PRO A 270 -10.97 2.29 -43.80
N PRO A 271 -11.80 1.23 -43.85
CA PRO A 271 -13.22 1.36 -44.17
C PRO A 271 -13.99 1.90 -42.95
N THR A 272 -14.88 2.85 -43.21
CA THR A 272 -15.79 3.45 -42.21
C THR A 272 -16.85 2.44 -41.74
N SER A 273 -16.94 2.22 -40.43
CA SER A 273 -18.23 1.96 -39.76
C SER A 273 -18.19 2.30 -38.26
N SER A 274 -19.26 2.96 -37.79
CA SER A 274 -19.58 3.24 -36.37
C SER A 274 -18.47 3.80 -35.48
N ARG A 275 -18.00 5.02 -35.78
CA ARG A 275 -17.42 5.89 -34.73
C ARG A 275 -18.59 6.50 -33.94
N THR A 276 -18.83 6.00 -32.73
CA THR A 276 -19.69 6.72 -31.77
C THR A 276 -18.98 8.03 -31.44
N GLU A 277 -19.54 9.16 -31.85
CA GLU A 277 -18.97 10.48 -31.57
C GLU A 277 -19.09 10.78 -30.07
N LEU A 278 -18.04 10.42 -29.33
CA LEU A 278 -17.76 11.01 -28.03
C LEU A 278 -17.48 12.49 -28.28
N GLY A 279 -18.38 13.36 -27.83
CA GLY A 279 -18.32 14.82 -27.97
C GLY A 279 -17.19 15.44 -27.15
N LEU A 280 -15.95 15.10 -27.50
CA LEU A 280 -14.72 15.59 -26.89
C LEU A 280 -14.27 16.87 -27.60
N PRO A 281 -13.73 17.87 -26.89
CA PRO A 281 -13.29 19.13 -27.51
C PRO A 281 -12.19 18.95 -28.56
N ASP A 282 -12.22 19.76 -29.63
CA ASP A 282 -11.25 19.68 -30.74
C ASP A 282 -9.78 19.81 -30.29
N TRP A 283 -9.51 20.62 -29.27
CA TRP A 283 -8.16 20.78 -28.71
C TRP A 283 -7.63 19.50 -28.04
N PHE A 284 -8.52 18.63 -27.55
CA PHE A 284 -8.15 17.37 -26.92
C PHE A 284 -7.81 16.30 -27.96
N THR A 285 -8.51 16.29 -29.10
CA THR A 285 -8.27 15.33 -30.19
C THR A 285 -7.16 15.75 -31.17
N ALA A 286 -6.76 17.03 -31.15
CA ALA A 286 -5.69 17.57 -32.01
C ALA A 286 -4.25 17.38 -31.47
N GLY A 287 -4.07 17.09 -30.18
CA GLY A 287 -2.76 16.97 -29.54
C GLY A 287 -2.51 15.62 -28.86
N THR A 288 -1.38 15.49 -28.16
CA THR A 288 -0.96 14.25 -27.46
C THR A 288 -1.68 14.03 -26.13
N TYR A 289 -2.94 14.45 -26.02
CA TYR A 289 -3.71 14.42 -24.78
C TYR A 289 -4.35 13.06 -24.56
N THR A 290 -3.97 12.40 -23.47
CA THR A 290 -4.56 11.13 -23.03
C THR A 290 -5.06 11.26 -21.60
N LEU A 291 -6.28 10.77 -21.35
CA LEU A 291 -6.75 10.55 -19.98
C LEU A 291 -6.05 9.32 -19.42
N GLN A 292 -5.59 9.41 -18.16
CA GLN A 292 -4.96 8.34 -17.41
C GLN A 292 -5.89 7.91 -16.26
N PRO A 293 -6.75 6.89 -16.45
CA PRO A 293 -7.63 6.39 -15.39
C PRO A 293 -6.81 5.98 -14.16
N GLY A 294 -7.19 6.48 -12.97
CA GLY A 294 -6.51 6.21 -11.70
C GLY A 294 -5.36 7.17 -11.35
N SER A 295 -4.84 7.97 -12.27
CA SER A 295 -3.77 8.94 -11.97
C SER A 295 -4.30 10.17 -11.23
N ARG A 296 -4.25 10.18 -9.88
CA ARG A 296 -4.66 11.34 -9.06
C ARG A 296 -3.76 12.58 -9.20
N LYS A 297 -2.54 12.42 -9.73
CA LYS A 297 -1.55 13.51 -9.84
C LYS A 297 -1.53 14.15 -11.24
N TYR A 298 -1.68 13.34 -12.28
CA TYR A 298 -1.74 13.81 -13.67
C TYR A 298 -2.80 12.99 -14.44
N PRO A 299 -4.10 13.22 -14.19
CA PRO A 299 -5.18 12.46 -14.83
C PRO A 299 -5.31 12.74 -16.33
N LEU A 300 -4.69 13.81 -16.83
CA LEU A 300 -4.58 14.15 -18.24
C LEU A 300 -3.12 14.48 -18.59
N THR A 301 -2.55 13.77 -19.56
CA THR A 301 -1.19 13.98 -20.04
C THR A 301 -1.06 15.36 -20.68
N LEU A 302 -0.10 16.17 -20.24
CA LEU A 302 0.15 17.53 -20.74
C LEU A 302 1.26 17.51 -21.81
N ASP A 303 1.06 18.18 -22.95
CA ASP A 303 2.15 18.54 -23.86
C ASP A 303 2.74 19.89 -23.44
N GLU A 304 4.06 19.93 -23.17
CA GLU A 304 4.75 21.17 -22.77
C GLU A 304 4.75 22.24 -23.87
N LYS A 305 4.55 21.87 -25.15
CA LYS A 305 4.47 22.83 -26.27
C LYS A 305 3.24 23.73 -26.20
N ASP A 306 2.16 23.21 -25.63
CA ASP A 306 0.87 23.89 -25.49
C ASP A 306 0.75 24.69 -24.17
N LEU A 307 1.84 24.77 -23.40
CA LEU A 307 1.89 25.45 -22.11
C LEU A 307 2.81 26.68 -22.14
N SER A 308 2.22 27.86 -21.88
CA SER A 308 2.98 29.10 -21.63
C SER A 308 3.17 29.31 -20.13
N GLU A 309 4.42 29.23 -19.68
CA GLU A 309 4.83 29.43 -18.29
C GLU A 309 5.34 30.86 -18.06
N LYS A 310 4.89 31.51 -16.99
CA LYS A 310 5.32 32.86 -16.57
C LYS A 310 5.54 32.92 -15.06
N PHE A 311 6.61 33.58 -14.64
CA PHE A 311 6.88 33.85 -13.23
C PHE A 311 6.42 35.26 -12.87
N ILE A 312 5.56 35.38 -11.87
CA ILE A 312 5.02 36.65 -11.39
C ILE A 312 5.45 36.88 -9.93
N ARG A 313 5.41 38.14 -9.48
CA ARG A 313 5.56 38.47 -8.06
C ARG A 313 4.28 38.08 -7.33
N GLY A 314 4.41 37.56 -6.11
CA GLY A 314 3.25 37.19 -5.32
C GLY A 314 2.52 38.42 -4.77
N SER A 315 1.24 38.25 -4.46
CA SER A 315 0.44 39.24 -3.72
C SER A 315 -0.25 38.57 -2.53
N GLY A 316 -0.21 39.21 -1.36
CA GLY A 316 -0.82 38.71 -0.13
C GLY A 316 -0.14 39.23 1.14
N PRO A 317 -0.72 38.99 2.33
CA PRO A 317 -0.26 39.53 3.62
C PRO A 317 1.00 38.85 4.18
N GLY A 318 1.85 38.29 3.33
CA GLY A 318 3.13 37.70 3.73
C GLY A 318 4.29 38.68 3.58
N GLY A 319 5.30 38.56 4.46
CA GLY A 319 6.38 39.55 4.61
C GLY A 319 7.28 39.79 3.39
N GLN A 320 8.30 40.65 3.57
CA GLN A 320 9.10 41.26 2.49
C GLN A 320 9.61 40.32 1.38
N ALA A 321 9.79 39.03 1.65
CA ALA A 321 10.23 38.04 0.66
C ALA A 321 9.22 37.85 -0.50
N ILE A 322 7.91 37.84 -0.22
CA ILE A 322 6.86 37.55 -1.22
C ILE A 322 6.72 38.66 -2.26
N ASN A 323 6.88 39.92 -1.85
CA ASN A 323 6.82 41.08 -2.73
C ASN A 323 8.11 41.28 -3.55
N LYS A 324 9.24 40.70 -3.11
CA LYS A 324 10.55 40.83 -3.77
C LYS A 324 10.85 39.69 -4.74
N LEU A 325 10.45 38.46 -4.43
CA LEU A 325 10.84 37.26 -5.18
C LEU A 325 9.71 36.77 -6.11
N SER A 326 10.01 36.53 -7.38
CA SER A 326 9.04 36.05 -8.39
C SER A 326 8.87 34.52 -8.33
N THR A 327 8.36 34.01 -7.21
CA THR A 327 8.16 32.56 -6.97
C THR A 327 6.76 32.06 -7.35
N ASN A 328 5.81 32.96 -7.62
CA ASN A 328 4.47 32.59 -8.09
C ASN A 328 4.55 32.18 -9.57
N VAL A 329 4.03 31.00 -9.89
CA VAL A 329 4.02 30.45 -11.24
C VAL A 329 2.62 30.58 -11.82
N GLN A 330 2.50 31.29 -12.95
CA GLN A 330 1.32 31.33 -13.79
C GLN A 330 1.56 30.43 -15.01
N LEU A 331 0.71 29.43 -15.18
CA LEU A 331 0.72 28.50 -16.31
C LEU A 331 -0.55 28.73 -17.15
N THR A 332 -0.39 28.90 -18.46
CA THR A 332 -1.49 29.12 -19.41
C THR A 332 -1.49 28.01 -20.45
N HIS A 333 -2.61 27.31 -20.60
CA HIS A 333 -2.80 26.36 -21.69
C HIS A 333 -3.26 27.12 -22.94
N LEU A 334 -2.46 27.06 -24.01
CA LEU A 334 -2.65 27.85 -25.22
C LEU A 334 -3.93 27.45 -25.99
N PRO A 335 -4.25 26.15 -26.20
CA PRO A 335 -5.45 25.75 -26.94
C PRO A 335 -6.79 26.10 -26.28
N THR A 336 -6.84 26.13 -24.93
CA THR A 336 -8.09 26.43 -24.19
C THR A 336 -8.15 27.82 -23.59
N GLY A 337 -7.03 28.56 -23.58
CA GLY A 337 -6.90 29.83 -22.86
C GLY A 337 -6.93 29.72 -21.33
N THR A 338 -7.01 28.50 -20.77
CA THR A 338 -7.12 28.25 -19.33
C THR A 338 -5.86 28.71 -18.60
N LYS A 339 -6.02 29.44 -17.49
CA LYS A 339 -4.92 29.99 -16.69
C LYS A 339 -4.98 29.45 -15.27
N VAL A 340 -3.84 28.98 -14.77
CA VAL A 340 -3.66 28.45 -13.42
C VAL A 340 -2.51 29.18 -12.75
N THR A 341 -2.67 29.57 -11.49
CA THR A 341 -1.62 30.16 -10.67
C THR A 341 -1.31 29.30 -9.45
N CYS A 342 -0.04 29.23 -9.06
CA CYS A 342 0.43 28.54 -7.86
C CYS A 342 1.48 29.37 -7.11
N GLN A 343 1.23 29.58 -5.81
CA GLN A 343 2.09 30.30 -4.87
C GLN A 343 2.03 29.62 -3.49
N GLU A 344 2.14 28.29 -3.47
CA GLU A 344 2.02 27.50 -2.22
C GLU A 344 3.31 27.52 -1.40
N THR A 345 4.47 27.53 -2.07
CA THR A 345 5.78 27.41 -1.41
C THR A 345 6.71 28.58 -1.73
N ARG A 346 7.78 28.72 -0.93
CA ARG A 346 8.89 29.63 -1.23
C ARG A 346 9.79 29.17 -2.40
N SER A 347 9.59 27.95 -2.92
CA SER A 347 10.38 27.40 -4.01
C SER A 347 9.65 27.57 -5.35
N ARG A 348 10.31 28.25 -6.30
CA ARG A 348 9.80 28.43 -7.65
C ARG A 348 9.54 27.08 -8.32
N ASP A 349 10.46 26.14 -8.21
CA ASP A 349 10.43 24.89 -8.97
C ASP A 349 9.38 23.92 -8.40
N ARG A 350 9.11 23.96 -7.08
CA ARG A 350 7.98 23.22 -6.48
C ARG A 350 6.62 23.84 -6.87
N ASN A 351 6.51 25.16 -6.90
CA ASN A 351 5.30 25.84 -7.43
C ASN A 351 5.08 25.53 -8.93
N ARG A 352 6.17 25.30 -9.68
CA ARG A 352 6.18 24.91 -11.10
C ARG A 352 5.58 23.52 -11.34
N GLU A 353 5.89 22.56 -10.46
CA GLU A 353 5.31 21.21 -10.46
C GLU A 353 3.82 21.26 -10.07
N LEU A 354 3.50 21.98 -8.99
CA LEU A 354 2.12 22.13 -8.50
C LEU A 354 1.21 22.85 -9.51
N ALA A 355 1.72 23.83 -10.25
CA ALA A 355 1.01 24.48 -11.35
C ALA A 355 0.66 23.50 -12.49
N ARG A 356 1.57 22.59 -12.87
CA ARG A 356 1.30 21.53 -13.86
C ARG A 356 0.23 20.55 -13.36
N ARG A 357 0.35 20.07 -12.12
CA ARG A 357 -0.66 19.19 -11.47
C ARG A 357 -2.06 19.83 -11.53
N ARG A 358 -2.17 21.08 -11.08
CA ARG A 358 -3.42 21.85 -11.12
C ARG A 358 -3.94 22.05 -12.55
N MET A 359 -3.07 22.25 -13.54
CA MET A 359 -3.47 22.36 -14.96
C MET A 359 -4.04 21.05 -15.49
N SER A 360 -3.38 19.91 -15.25
CA SER A 360 -3.85 18.57 -15.66
C SER A 360 -5.26 18.28 -15.12
N LEU A 361 -5.49 18.52 -13.83
CA LEU A 361 -6.81 18.40 -13.18
C LEU A 361 -7.86 19.38 -13.74
N THR A 362 -7.46 20.56 -14.18
CA THR A 362 -8.39 21.56 -14.73
C THR A 362 -8.79 21.21 -16.17
N LEU A 363 -7.83 20.76 -16.98
CA LEU A 363 -8.08 20.31 -18.35
C LEU A 363 -8.90 19.03 -18.38
N GLU A 364 -8.67 18.08 -17.46
CA GLU A 364 -9.53 16.91 -17.29
C GLU A 364 -11.00 17.32 -17.07
N LYS A 365 -11.26 18.26 -16.15
CA LYS A 365 -12.62 18.75 -15.88
C LYS A 365 -13.26 19.40 -17.11
N LEU A 366 -12.48 20.10 -17.94
CA LEU A 366 -12.96 20.67 -19.20
C LEU A 366 -13.29 19.61 -20.26
N VAL A 367 -12.57 18.49 -20.29
CA VAL A 367 -12.87 17.35 -21.18
C VAL A 367 -14.07 16.54 -20.69
N ARG A 368 -14.25 16.40 -19.37
CA ARG A 368 -15.35 15.64 -18.75
C ARG A 368 -16.64 16.45 -18.55
N GLY A 369 -16.56 17.78 -18.60
CA GLY A 369 -17.69 18.71 -18.42
C GLY A 369 -18.07 18.97 -16.96
N GLU A 370 -18.75 20.10 -16.71
CA GLU A 370 -19.09 20.57 -15.35
C GLU A 370 -20.21 19.76 -14.65
N SER A 371 -20.91 18.87 -15.37
CA SER A 371 -22.09 18.14 -14.85
C SER A 371 -21.80 16.78 -14.18
N GLY A 372 -20.54 16.48 -13.85
CA GLY A 372 -20.13 15.50 -12.83
C GLY A 372 -20.93 14.18 -12.77
N GLY A 373 -20.68 13.26 -13.70
CA GLY A 373 -21.11 11.86 -13.60
C GLY A 373 -21.82 11.35 -14.85
N SER A 374 -21.15 10.46 -15.59
CA SER A 374 -21.71 9.77 -16.74
C SER A 374 -22.88 8.86 -16.34
N ARG A 375 -23.78 8.57 -17.29
CA ARG A 375 -24.71 7.43 -17.17
C ARG A 375 -23.96 6.13 -16.87
N ILE A 376 -22.74 6.00 -17.39
CA ILE A 376 -21.83 4.87 -17.17
C ILE A 376 -21.39 4.82 -15.71
N ASP A 377 -20.95 5.93 -15.11
CA ASP A 377 -20.60 5.98 -13.68
C ASP A 377 -21.81 5.62 -12.79
N ARG A 378 -22.99 6.15 -13.13
CA ARG A 378 -24.25 5.77 -12.46
C ARG A 378 -24.64 4.31 -12.69
N GLN A 379 -24.20 3.66 -13.76
CA GLN A 379 -24.43 2.23 -14.00
C GLN A 379 -23.41 1.37 -13.26
N ILE A 380 -22.12 1.73 -13.29
CA ILE A 380 -21.04 1.10 -12.52
C ILE A 380 -21.36 1.16 -11.02
N GLU A 381 -21.75 2.33 -10.51
CA GLU A 381 -22.07 2.51 -9.09
C GLU A 381 -23.37 1.78 -8.70
N LYS A 382 -24.40 1.82 -9.56
CA LYS A 382 -25.64 1.08 -9.34
C LYS A 382 -25.45 -0.43 -9.44
N GLU A 383 -24.49 -0.91 -10.24
CA GLU A 383 -24.08 -2.32 -10.25
C GLU A 383 -23.23 -2.69 -9.04
N ARG A 384 -22.29 -1.84 -8.60
CA ARG A 384 -21.55 -2.00 -7.34
C ARG A 384 -22.51 -2.11 -6.15
N LYS A 385 -23.42 -1.14 -5.98
CA LYS A 385 -24.46 -1.19 -4.91
C LYS A 385 -25.41 -2.39 -5.06
N ARG A 386 -25.73 -2.85 -6.29
CA ARG A 386 -26.52 -4.09 -6.49
C ARG A 386 -25.73 -5.36 -6.11
N LYS A 387 -24.46 -5.47 -6.48
CA LYS A 387 -23.57 -6.58 -6.11
C LYS A 387 -23.35 -6.62 -4.59
N MET A 388 -23.07 -5.48 -3.97
CA MET A 388 -22.98 -5.29 -2.50
C MET A 388 -24.26 -5.75 -1.80
N ASN A 389 -25.43 -5.24 -2.20
CA ASN A 389 -26.71 -5.63 -1.58
C ASN A 389 -27.06 -7.11 -1.80
N LYS A 390 -26.63 -7.71 -2.92
CA LYS A 390 -26.76 -9.16 -3.15
C LYS A 390 -25.83 -9.97 -2.21
N LYS A 391 -24.55 -9.58 -2.05
CA LYS A 391 -23.59 -10.19 -1.10
C LYS A 391 -24.10 -10.06 0.35
N LYS A 392 -24.60 -8.88 0.75
CA LYS A 392 -25.20 -8.62 2.08
C LYS A 392 -26.44 -9.48 2.34
N LYS A 393 -27.35 -9.61 1.36
CA LYS A 393 -28.55 -10.47 1.45
C LYS A 393 -28.22 -11.97 1.48
N GLN A 394 -27.18 -12.43 0.77
CA GLN A 394 -26.69 -13.81 0.84
C GLN A 394 -26.05 -14.11 2.20
N LYS A 395 -25.17 -13.23 2.70
CA LYS A 395 -24.53 -13.36 4.02
C LYS A 395 -25.55 -13.38 5.16
N ARG A 396 -26.65 -12.62 5.07
CA ARG A 396 -27.75 -12.66 6.06
C ARG A 396 -28.47 -14.01 6.05
N LYS A 397 -28.84 -14.54 4.87
CA LYS A 397 -29.48 -15.86 4.74
C LYS A 397 -28.60 -17.02 5.19
N GLN A 398 -27.28 -16.93 5.04
CA GLN A 398 -26.34 -17.92 5.56
C GLN A 398 -26.30 -17.91 7.09
N ARG A 399 -26.29 -16.71 7.71
CA ARG A 399 -26.37 -16.56 9.17
C ARG A 399 -27.70 -17.05 9.74
N GLU A 400 -28.82 -16.74 9.09
CA GLU A 400 -30.15 -17.23 9.48
C GLU A 400 -30.17 -18.77 9.50
N LYS A 401 -29.70 -19.42 8.42
CA LYS A 401 -29.61 -20.89 8.34
C LYS A 401 -28.63 -21.53 9.33
N GLN A 402 -27.50 -20.88 9.61
CA GLN A 402 -26.55 -21.36 10.61
C GLN A 402 -27.14 -21.28 12.03
N GLY A 403 -27.94 -20.25 12.33
CA GLY A 403 -28.67 -20.14 13.59
C GLY A 403 -29.72 -21.23 13.76
N GLU A 404 -30.51 -21.51 12.71
CA GLU A 404 -31.51 -22.59 12.71
C GLU A 404 -30.87 -23.97 12.95
N GLN A 405 -29.75 -24.28 12.28
CA GLN A 405 -29.02 -25.54 12.46
C GLN A 405 -28.37 -25.71 13.84
N LEU A 406 -28.01 -24.60 14.51
CA LEU A 406 -27.50 -24.65 15.88
C LEU A 406 -28.62 -24.91 16.89
N ALA A 407 -29.80 -24.32 16.70
CA ALA A 407 -30.97 -24.56 17.55
C ALA A 407 -31.47 -26.01 17.47
N GLU A 408 -31.62 -26.57 16.27
CA GLU A 408 -32.02 -27.98 16.08
C GLU A 408 -31.01 -28.97 16.69
N GLY A 409 -29.74 -28.59 16.79
CA GLY A 409 -28.69 -29.39 17.42
C GLY A 409 -28.77 -29.44 18.95
N GLU A 410 -29.29 -28.41 19.61
CA GLU A 410 -29.38 -28.33 21.08
C GLU A 410 -30.61 -29.08 21.62
N ASP A 411 -31.77 -28.96 20.96
CA ASP A 411 -32.99 -29.70 21.34
C ASP A 411 -32.83 -31.23 21.24
N SER A 412 -31.92 -31.71 20.38
CA SER A 412 -31.61 -33.14 20.26
C SER A 412 -30.80 -33.72 21.42
N LYS A 413 -30.14 -32.87 22.23
CA LYS A 413 -29.26 -33.28 23.35
C LYS A 413 -29.94 -33.25 24.71
N THR A 414 -31.08 -32.57 24.85
CA THR A 414 -31.87 -32.50 26.07
C THR A 414 -32.93 -33.60 26.18
N SER A 415 -33.05 -34.45 25.16
CA SER A 415 -34.07 -35.52 25.06
C SER A 415 -33.50 -36.95 24.96
N SER A 416 -32.26 -37.18 25.43
CA SER A 416 -31.60 -38.50 25.51
C SER A 416 -31.15 -38.83 26.93
#